data_AF-A0A2E3ML37-F1
#
_entry.id   AF-A0A2E3ML37-F1
#
_cell.length_a   1.000
_cell.length_b   1.000
_cell.length_c   1.000
_cell.angle_alpha   90.00
_cell.angle_beta   90.00
_cell.angle_gamma   90.00
#
_symmetry.space_group_name_H-M   'P 1'
#
loop_
_entity.id
_entity.type
_entity.pdbx_description
1 polymer ?
#
loop_
_entity_poly.entity_id
_entity_poly.type
_entity_poly.pdbx_seq_one_letter_code
_entity_poly.pdbx_strand_id
1 'polypeptide(L)'
;MLSPGWGGTTAGIVLVPRQAGPFILRQAERMEYRWKSLVFFALVWQGAFTLGKAQTADEGARDLITRIASSDKETRQRGLEAVGANREGRLLSFLEAFQLGQIYRFQDQVVWCPGLQTVDGKSMAPLSDPLTGVERQMDGAREVVAKSELEAVGPRRRERRLIMNLVRKLQLFASEDDVRLAAAVKMGSVRKTEVLADLELALEREADAKVQHVMRESRSLIQLGAPADEVSDEIRLEAARNLGILCSARGGALLKELLQKAEKAEPGTASVLSAIQLEVYQQSLDAIESYQLRVRWL
;
A
#
# COMPACT_ATOMS: atom_id res chain seq x y z
N MET A 1 14.56 -6.02 -74.68
CA MET A 1 15.59 -5.35 -75.51
C MET A 1 16.96 -5.76 -74.99
N LEU A 2 17.74 -6.41 -75.87
CA LEU A 2 19.20 -6.56 -75.89
C LEU A 2 19.92 -7.29 -74.72
N SER A 3 20.30 -8.53 -75.02
CA SER A 3 21.54 -9.24 -74.61
C SER A 3 22.83 -8.45 -74.99
N PRO A 4 24.05 -9.03 -75.00
CA PRO A 4 24.84 -9.83 -74.04
C PRO A 4 26.33 -9.34 -73.98
N GLY A 5 27.23 -10.10 -73.34
CA GLY A 5 28.68 -10.14 -73.66
C GLY A 5 29.53 -10.54 -72.44
N TRP A 6 30.06 -11.75 -72.24
CA TRP A 6 31.01 -12.62 -72.99
C TRP A 6 32.42 -12.06 -73.21
N GLY A 7 33.41 -12.89 -72.85
CA GLY A 7 34.84 -12.81 -73.22
C GLY A 7 35.73 -12.59 -71.99
N GLY A 8 36.45 -13.59 -71.46
CA GLY A 8 37.69 -14.14 -72.05
C GLY A 8 38.89 -13.40 -71.42
N THR A 9 40.06 -13.93 -71.06
CA THR A 9 40.80 -15.11 -71.51
C THR A 9 41.99 -15.33 -70.54
N THR A 10 42.52 -16.55 -70.58
CA THR A 10 43.60 -17.25 -69.88
C THR A 10 45.03 -16.69 -69.95
N ALA A 11 45.82 -16.94 -68.89
CA ALA A 11 47.25 -17.35 -68.84
C ALA A 11 47.71 -17.39 -67.36
N GLY A 12 48.52 -18.28 -66.79
CA GLY A 12 49.23 -19.49 -67.19
C GLY A 12 50.21 -19.90 -66.05
N ILE A 13 50.18 -21.17 -65.63
CA ILE A 13 51.31 -22.13 -65.39
C ILE A 13 52.51 -21.62 -64.51
N VAL A 14 53.00 -22.22 -63.40
CA VAL A 14 53.72 -23.52 -63.14
C VAL A 14 53.92 -23.59 -61.59
N LEU A 15 53.41 -24.56 -60.80
CA LEU A 15 53.99 -25.84 -60.31
C LEU A 15 55.33 -25.68 -59.51
N VAL A 16 55.66 -26.21 -58.30
CA VAL A 16 55.20 -27.21 -57.30
C VAL A 16 56.06 -27.00 -55.99
N PRO A 17 56.16 -27.89 -54.97
CA PRO A 17 55.22 -28.50 -54.02
C PRO A 17 55.51 -28.16 -52.53
N ARG A 18 54.56 -28.38 -51.62
CA ARG A 18 54.82 -29.19 -50.42
C ARG A 18 53.52 -29.69 -49.79
N GLN A 19 53.47 -31.00 -49.57
CA GLN A 19 52.36 -31.73 -48.95
C GLN A 19 52.31 -31.54 -47.43
N ALA A 20 51.08 -31.54 -46.89
CA ALA A 20 50.60 -32.24 -45.69
C ALA A 20 49.45 -31.41 -45.07
N GLY A 21 48.20 -31.82 -45.23
CA GLY A 21 47.47 -32.50 -44.14
C GLY A 21 46.13 -31.80 -43.87
N PRO A 22 45.12 -32.49 -43.32
CA PRO A 22 43.74 -32.36 -43.80
C PRO A 22 42.94 -31.23 -43.15
N PHE A 23 42.10 -30.64 -43.99
CA PHE A 23 41.13 -29.60 -43.72
C PHE A 23 39.75 -30.27 -43.63
N ILE A 24 39.15 -30.33 -42.43
CA ILE A 24 37.69 -30.33 -42.28
C ILE A 24 37.35 -29.52 -41.02
N LEU A 25 36.42 -28.57 -41.20
CA LEU A 25 35.76 -27.68 -40.23
C LEU A 25 36.48 -26.36 -39.88
N ARG A 26 36.54 -25.48 -40.89
CA ARG A 26 36.27 -24.05 -40.69
C ARG A 26 34.84 -23.89 -40.15
N GLN A 27 34.68 -23.60 -38.88
CA GLN A 27 33.67 -22.68 -38.31
C GLN A 27 33.92 -22.58 -36.80
N ALA A 28 34.92 -21.81 -36.41
CA ALA A 28 35.07 -21.29 -35.06
C ALA A 28 35.98 -20.07 -35.15
N GLU A 29 35.80 -19.12 -34.24
CA GLU A 29 36.72 -17.99 -34.04
C GLU A 29 36.65 -16.85 -35.06
N ARG A 30 35.46 -16.30 -35.25
CA ARG A 30 35.34 -14.86 -35.50
C ARG A 30 34.06 -14.24 -34.95
N MET A 31 33.63 -14.63 -33.75
CA MET A 31 32.53 -13.99 -33.03
C MET A 31 32.65 -14.15 -31.49
N GLU A 32 33.79 -13.77 -30.90
CA GLU A 32 33.93 -13.77 -29.43
C GLU A 32 34.21 -12.42 -28.76
N TYR A 33 34.23 -11.32 -29.51
CA TYR A 33 34.53 -9.99 -28.94
C TYR A 33 33.51 -8.90 -29.28
N ARG A 34 32.23 -9.25 -29.45
CA ARG A 34 31.16 -8.25 -29.66
C ARG A 34 29.86 -8.50 -28.90
N TRP A 35 29.80 -9.48 -27.99
CA TRP A 35 28.57 -9.75 -27.22
C TRP A 35 28.61 -9.44 -25.72
N LYS A 36 29.80 -9.26 -25.12
CA LYS A 36 29.89 -8.89 -23.70
C LYS A 36 29.68 -7.39 -23.41
N SER A 37 29.70 -6.52 -24.42
CA SER A 37 29.44 -5.08 -24.24
C SER A 37 27.97 -4.66 -24.41
N LEU A 38 27.07 -5.57 -24.84
CA LEU A 38 25.64 -5.24 -24.99
C LEU A 38 24.76 -5.76 -23.85
N VAL A 39 25.27 -6.65 -22.99
CA VAL A 39 24.57 -7.07 -21.76
C VAL A 39 24.91 -6.15 -20.58
N PHE A 40 26.05 -5.45 -20.61
CA PHE A 40 26.39 -4.46 -19.58
C PHE A 40 25.71 -3.09 -19.76
N PHE A 41 25.17 -2.79 -20.94
CA PHE A 41 24.47 -1.52 -21.20
C PHE A 41 22.95 -1.58 -20.97
N ALA A 42 22.37 -2.78 -20.84
CA ALA A 42 20.94 -2.95 -20.56
C ALA A 42 20.60 -2.97 -19.05
N LEU A 43 21.59 -3.20 -18.18
CA LEU A 43 21.41 -3.27 -16.72
C LEU A 43 21.64 -1.93 -15.99
N VAL A 44 22.19 -0.91 -16.67
CA VAL A 44 22.40 0.43 -16.10
C VAL A 44 21.25 1.38 -16.47
N TRP A 45 20.41 1.06 -17.45
CA TRP A 45 19.32 1.97 -17.85
C TRP A 45 18.00 1.77 -17.09
N GLN A 46 17.80 0.62 -16.43
CA GLN A 46 16.63 0.40 -15.57
C GLN A 46 16.75 1.09 -14.19
N GLY A 47 17.96 1.43 -13.74
CA GLY A 47 18.17 2.09 -12.43
C GLY A 47 17.87 3.59 -12.41
N ALA A 48 17.90 4.27 -13.55
CA ALA A 48 17.68 5.72 -13.60
C ALA A 48 16.19 6.11 -13.56
N PHE A 49 15.28 5.23 -13.98
CA PHE A 49 13.84 5.51 -14.02
C PHE A 49 13.12 5.31 -12.68
N THR A 50 13.65 4.46 -11.80
CA THR A 50 13.11 4.26 -10.45
C THR A 50 13.56 5.34 -9.48
N LEU A 51 14.81 5.81 -9.61
CA LEU A 51 15.38 6.84 -8.73
C LEU A 51 14.65 8.20 -8.88
N GLY A 52 14.32 8.61 -10.10
CA GLY A 52 13.59 9.87 -10.34
C GLY A 52 12.15 9.85 -9.80
N LYS A 53 11.44 8.72 -9.88
CA LYS A 53 10.09 8.59 -9.31
C LYS A 53 10.10 8.66 -7.79
N ALA A 54 11.03 7.98 -7.13
CA ALA A 54 11.17 8.01 -5.68
C ALA A 54 11.49 9.44 -5.18
N GLN A 55 12.41 10.13 -5.87
CA GLN A 55 12.79 11.50 -5.51
C GLN A 55 11.61 12.48 -5.63
N THR A 56 10.86 12.45 -6.73
CA THR A 56 9.66 13.31 -6.89
C THR A 56 8.56 12.98 -5.89
N ALA A 57 8.39 11.70 -5.53
CA ALA A 57 7.40 11.27 -4.56
C ALA A 57 7.78 11.73 -3.13
N ASP A 58 9.06 11.70 -2.78
CA ASP A 58 9.56 12.20 -1.50
C ASP A 58 9.49 13.72 -1.40
N GLU A 59 9.81 14.44 -2.47
CA GLU A 59 9.63 15.89 -2.54
C GLU A 59 8.16 16.28 -2.33
N GLY A 60 7.22 15.57 -2.97
CA GLY A 60 5.79 15.76 -2.75
C GLY A 60 5.35 15.49 -1.30
N ALA A 61 5.85 14.43 -0.67
CA ALA A 61 5.54 14.13 0.72
C ALA A 61 6.12 15.18 1.69
N ARG A 62 7.34 15.68 1.42
CA ARG A 62 7.98 16.74 2.22
C ARG A 62 7.28 18.09 2.08
N ASP A 63 6.75 18.41 0.88
CA ASP A 63 5.91 19.58 0.67
C ASP A 63 4.61 19.48 1.51
N LEU A 64 3.96 18.31 1.52
CA LEU A 64 2.78 18.08 2.37
C LEU A 64 3.08 18.23 3.87
N ILE A 65 4.21 17.68 4.35
CA ILE A 65 4.68 17.88 5.74
C ILE A 65 4.81 19.37 6.05
N THR A 66 5.48 20.11 5.17
CA THR A 66 5.71 21.56 5.34
C THR A 66 4.39 22.34 5.39
N ARG A 67 3.44 22.01 4.51
CA ARG A 67 2.11 22.64 4.51
C ARG A 67 1.34 22.35 5.80
N ILE A 68 1.31 21.10 6.27
CA ILE A 68 0.62 20.70 7.51
C ILE A 68 1.26 21.37 8.73
N ALA A 69 2.59 21.53 8.71
CA ALA A 69 3.38 22.19 9.74
C ALA A 69 3.33 23.73 9.70
N SER A 70 2.69 24.34 8.69
CA SER A 70 2.57 25.80 8.56
C SER A 70 1.86 26.43 9.76
N SER A 71 2.17 27.67 10.14
CA SER A 71 1.39 28.39 11.15
C SER A 71 0.06 28.89 10.57
N ASP A 72 -0.01 29.08 9.25
CA ASP A 72 -1.22 29.46 8.53
C ASP A 72 -2.25 28.33 8.52
N LYS A 73 -3.47 28.67 8.91
CA LYS A 73 -4.57 27.72 9.07
C LYS A 73 -5.00 27.15 7.72
N GLU A 74 -5.08 28.01 6.70
CA GLU A 74 -5.61 27.61 5.40
C GLU A 74 -4.65 26.68 4.67
N THR A 75 -3.35 27.00 4.71
CA THR A 75 -2.27 26.17 4.18
C THR A 75 -2.24 24.79 4.85
N ARG A 76 -2.34 24.74 6.18
CA ARG A 76 -2.40 23.45 6.90
C ARG A 76 -3.64 22.65 6.52
N GLN A 77 -4.81 23.29 6.44
CA GLN A 77 -6.05 22.60 6.07
C GLN A 77 -5.97 21.99 4.67
N ARG A 78 -5.47 22.75 3.68
CA ARG A 78 -5.24 22.24 2.32
C ARG A 78 -4.22 21.09 2.30
N GLY A 79 -3.20 21.16 3.15
CA GLY A 79 -2.24 20.06 3.33
C GLY A 79 -2.91 18.77 3.81
N LEU A 80 -3.74 18.85 4.85
CA LEU A 80 -4.49 17.70 5.38
C LEU A 80 -5.49 17.14 4.35
N GLU A 81 -6.19 18.00 3.61
CA GLU A 81 -7.10 17.60 2.55
C GLU A 81 -6.38 16.89 1.40
N ALA A 82 -5.21 17.39 0.99
CA ALA A 82 -4.39 16.77 -0.05
C ALA A 82 -3.88 15.37 0.36
N VAL A 83 -3.45 15.21 1.61
CA VAL A 83 -3.08 13.87 2.15
C VAL A 83 -4.28 12.94 2.10
N GLY A 84 -5.44 13.42 2.52
CA GLY A 84 -6.70 12.70 2.41
C GLY A 84 -6.95 12.26 0.96
N ALA A 85 -7.04 13.19 0.02
CA ALA A 85 -7.33 12.94 -1.38
C ALA A 85 -6.37 11.93 -2.02
N ASN A 86 -5.07 12.07 -1.80
CA ASN A 86 -4.05 11.22 -2.42
C ASN A 86 -3.87 9.86 -1.73
N ARG A 87 -4.44 9.70 -0.52
CA ARG A 87 -4.22 8.52 0.34
C ARG A 87 -2.74 8.24 0.55
N GLU A 88 -1.96 9.30 0.83
CA GLU A 88 -0.51 9.22 1.00
C GLU A 88 -0.16 8.54 2.34
N GLY A 89 -0.05 7.21 2.31
CA GLY A 89 0.17 6.38 3.49
C GLY A 89 1.54 6.56 4.15
N ARG A 90 2.56 7.04 3.42
CA ARG A 90 3.89 7.32 3.99
C ARG A 90 3.86 8.43 5.04
N LEU A 91 2.82 9.27 5.04
CA LEU A 91 2.63 10.34 6.02
C LEU A 91 1.89 9.89 7.29
N LEU A 92 1.58 8.60 7.42
CA LEU A 92 0.88 8.07 8.60
C LEU A 92 1.66 8.37 9.89
N SER A 93 2.93 7.98 9.97
CA SER A 93 3.77 8.19 11.16
C SER A 93 3.93 9.67 11.49
N PHE A 94 4.08 10.53 10.48
CA PHE A 94 4.10 11.98 10.64
C PHE A 94 2.80 12.50 11.27
N LEU A 95 1.64 12.08 10.78
CA LEU A 95 0.33 12.53 11.29
C LEU A 95 0.06 12.02 12.70
N GLU A 96 0.49 10.81 13.04
CA GLU A 96 0.42 10.28 14.40
C GLU A 96 1.30 11.11 15.36
N ALA A 97 2.55 11.38 14.99
CA ALA A 97 3.45 12.25 15.74
C ALA A 97 2.88 13.68 15.86
N PHE A 98 2.30 14.22 14.80
CA PHE A 98 1.66 15.53 14.81
C PHE A 98 0.47 15.56 15.78
N GLN A 99 -0.35 14.52 15.80
CA GLN A 99 -1.46 14.38 16.75
C GLN A 99 -0.98 14.33 18.20
N LEU A 100 0.16 13.69 18.46
CA LEU A 100 0.79 13.59 19.79
C LEU A 100 1.53 14.86 20.22
N GLY A 101 1.67 15.86 19.35
CA GLY A 101 2.45 17.08 19.63
C GLY A 101 3.96 16.83 19.66
N GLN A 102 4.42 15.86 18.87
CA GLN A 102 5.83 15.47 18.75
C GLN A 102 6.53 16.13 17.55
N ILE A 103 5.82 16.96 16.79
CA ILE A 103 6.39 17.70 15.66
C ILE A 103 6.77 19.10 16.11
N TYR A 104 7.95 19.53 15.70
CA TYR A 104 8.53 20.82 16.05
C TYR A 104 9.12 21.51 14.83
N ARG A 105 9.42 22.80 14.97
CA ARG A 105 10.27 23.55 14.06
C ARG A 105 11.60 23.84 14.74
N PHE A 106 12.68 23.54 14.03
CA PHE A 106 14.06 23.82 14.42
C PHE A 106 14.80 24.40 13.22
N GLN A 107 15.35 25.62 13.35
CA GLN A 107 16.05 26.32 12.26
C GLN A 107 15.25 26.32 10.93
N ASP A 108 13.98 26.70 10.99
CA ASP A 108 13.01 26.70 9.88
C ASP A 108 12.69 25.33 9.25
N GLN A 109 13.18 24.23 9.83
CA GLN A 109 12.89 22.87 9.38
C GLN A 109 11.88 22.18 10.28
N VAL A 110 10.98 21.39 9.68
CA VAL A 110 10.07 20.51 10.41
C VAL A 110 10.85 19.28 10.87
N VAL A 111 10.79 18.98 12.17
CA VAL A 111 11.47 17.85 12.79
C VAL A 111 10.53 17.06 13.68
N TRP A 112 10.80 15.77 13.83
CA TRP A 112 10.10 14.91 14.77
C TRP A 112 10.96 14.68 16.00
N CYS A 113 10.39 14.92 17.19
CA CYS A 113 10.97 14.54 18.48
C CYS A 113 10.10 13.44 19.12
N PRO A 114 10.52 12.16 19.09
CA PRO A 114 9.72 11.05 19.59
C PRO A 114 9.56 11.08 21.13
N GLY A 115 10.45 11.79 21.82
CA GLY A 115 10.36 11.95 23.27
C GLY A 115 11.45 12.86 23.80
N LEU A 116 11.11 13.68 24.80
CA LEU A 116 12.07 14.51 25.51
C LEU A 116 12.87 13.65 26.49
N GLN A 117 14.14 13.98 26.64
CA GLN A 117 15.06 13.36 27.59
C GLN A 117 15.49 14.40 28.62
N THR A 118 15.79 13.97 29.84
CA THR A 118 16.36 14.86 30.87
C THR A 118 17.84 14.54 31.01
N VAL A 119 18.69 15.52 30.69
CA VAL A 119 20.14 15.43 30.82
C VAL A 119 20.58 16.62 31.67
N ASP A 120 21.25 16.35 32.80
CA ASP A 120 21.71 17.38 33.75
C ASP A 120 20.63 18.38 34.17
N GLY A 121 19.40 17.87 34.40
CA GLY A 121 18.25 18.68 34.79
C GLY A 121 17.64 19.53 33.66
N LYS A 122 18.16 19.44 32.44
CA LYS A 122 17.64 20.13 31.25
C LYS A 122 16.85 19.17 30.36
N SER A 123 15.76 19.67 29.78
CA SER A 123 14.97 18.93 28.81
C SER A 123 15.61 19.04 27.42
N MET A 124 16.11 17.92 26.94
CA MET A 124 16.78 17.75 25.65
C MET A 124 15.87 17.00 24.68
N ALA A 125 15.91 17.40 23.42
CA ALA A 125 15.05 16.91 22.36
C ALA A 125 15.90 16.23 21.28
N PRO A 126 15.89 14.90 21.21
CA PRO A 126 16.47 14.21 20.08
C PRO A 126 15.65 14.47 18.80
N LEU A 127 16.33 14.70 17.69
CA LEU A 127 15.69 15.03 16.42
C LEU A 127 15.71 13.85 15.44
N SER A 128 14.61 13.66 14.72
CA SER A 128 14.43 12.71 13.64
C SER A 128 13.82 13.39 12.43
N ASP A 129 14.05 12.82 11.24
CA ASP A 129 13.37 13.21 10.01
C ASP A 129 11.87 12.87 10.11
N PRO A 130 10.97 13.82 9.81
CA PRO A 130 9.53 13.64 10.02
C PRO A 130 8.86 12.69 9.03
N LEU A 131 9.47 12.42 7.87
CA LEU A 131 8.91 11.52 6.86
C LEU A 131 9.35 10.08 7.11
N THR A 132 10.62 9.89 7.45
CA THR A 132 11.26 8.56 7.54
C THR A 132 11.40 8.06 8.98
N GLY A 133 11.33 8.96 9.97
CA GLY A 133 11.61 8.64 11.38
C GLY A 133 13.08 8.41 11.71
N VAL A 134 13.98 8.45 10.71
CA VAL A 134 15.42 8.25 10.89
C VAL A 134 15.99 9.36 11.77
N GLU A 135 16.80 8.99 12.76
CA GLU A 135 17.46 9.94 13.64
C GLU A 135 18.38 10.86 12.85
N ARG A 136 18.28 12.17 13.10
CA ARG A 136 19.22 13.13 12.53
C ARG A 136 20.57 13.02 13.24
N GLN A 137 21.64 13.24 12.48
CA GLN A 137 22.99 13.22 13.00
C GLN A 137 23.69 14.55 12.75
N MET A 138 24.47 14.99 13.74
CA MET A 138 25.40 16.11 13.66
C MET A 138 26.74 15.62 14.19
N ASP A 139 27.81 15.83 13.41
CA ASP A 139 29.18 15.39 13.74
C ASP A 139 29.30 13.89 14.10
N GLY A 140 28.51 13.04 13.45
CA GLY A 140 28.52 11.58 13.65
C GLY A 140 27.81 11.10 14.92
N ALA A 141 27.22 12.01 15.69
CA ALA A 141 26.37 11.69 16.84
C ALA A 141 24.92 12.06 16.56
N ARG A 142 23.98 11.50 17.33
CA ARG A 142 22.57 11.88 17.27
C ARG A 142 22.42 13.38 17.55
N GLU A 143 21.68 14.06 16.70
CA GLU A 143 21.38 15.48 16.88
C GLU A 143 20.36 15.64 18.02
N VAL A 144 20.79 16.33 19.08
CA VAL A 144 20.01 16.57 20.29
C VAL A 144 20.13 18.04 20.65
N VAL A 145 18.99 18.73 20.80
CA VAL A 145 18.94 20.17 21.07
C VAL A 145 18.18 20.48 22.35
N ALA A 146 18.36 21.66 22.93
CA ALA A 146 17.55 22.04 24.07
C ALA A 146 16.09 22.23 23.65
N LYS A 147 15.12 21.79 24.46
CA LYS A 147 13.69 21.99 24.18
C LYS A 147 13.34 23.47 23.93
N SER A 148 14.05 24.39 24.59
CA SER A 148 13.85 25.84 24.43
C SER A 148 14.19 26.36 23.03
N GLU A 149 14.93 25.60 22.22
CA GLU A 149 15.25 25.93 20.83
C GLU A 149 14.17 25.46 19.84
N LEU A 150 13.15 24.75 20.32
CA LEU A 150 12.09 24.18 19.50
C LEU A 150 10.81 25.00 19.59
N GLU A 151 10.22 25.28 18.42
CA GLU A 151 8.85 25.78 18.31
C GLU A 151 7.90 24.61 18.11
N ALA A 152 6.90 24.47 18.98
CA ALA A 152 5.93 23.38 18.90
C ALA A 152 5.00 23.54 17.68
N VAL A 153 4.89 22.49 16.88
CA VAL A 153 4.02 22.44 15.70
C VAL A 153 2.97 21.37 15.93
N GLY A 154 1.74 21.81 16.24
CA GLY A 154 0.69 20.88 16.64
C GLY A 154 -0.70 21.27 16.14
N PRO A 155 -1.63 20.30 16.11
CA PRO A 155 -2.99 20.55 15.67
C PRO A 155 -3.77 21.39 16.67
N ARG A 156 -4.56 22.31 16.14
CA ARG A 156 -5.52 23.07 16.93
C ARG A 156 -6.65 22.14 17.41
N ARG A 157 -7.34 22.51 18.50
CA ARG A 157 -8.40 21.69 19.11
C ARG A 157 -9.44 21.18 18.10
N ARG A 158 -9.85 22.01 17.14
CA ARG A 158 -10.84 21.66 16.11
C ARG A 158 -10.31 20.69 15.04
N GLU A 159 -8.99 20.70 14.79
CA GLU A 159 -8.34 19.88 13.75
C GLU A 159 -8.07 18.44 14.24
N ARG A 160 -7.92 18.24 15.56
CA ARG A 160 -7.61 16.92 16.14
C ARG A 160 -8.56 15.81 15.70
N ARG A 161 -9.86 16.10 15.60
CA ARG A 161 -10.86 15.11 15.15
C ARG A 161 -10.69 14.77 13.67
N LEU A 162 -10.41 15.76 12.84
CA LEU A 162 -10.17 15.57 11.41
C LEU A 162 -8.92 14.71 11.19
N ILE A 163 -7.84 15.02 11.90
CA ILE A 163 -6.57 14.27 11.82
C ILE A 163 -6.77 12.83 12.31
N MET A 164 -7.47 12.63 13.43
CA MET A 164 -7.76 11.28 13.92
C MET A 164 -8.54 10.45 12.90
N ASN A 165 -9.50 11.06 12.19
CA ASN A 165 -10.24 10.37 11.14
C ASN A 165 -9.35 10.10 9.92
N LEU A 166 -8.49 11.06 9.55
CA LEU A 166 -7.53 10.90 8.48
C LEU A 166 -6.52 9.77 8.76
N VAL A 167 -5.92 9.74 9.95
CA VAL A 167 -5.02 8.67 10.41
C VAL A 167 -5.69 7.31 10.27
N ARG A 168 -6.92 7.15 10.77
CA ARG A 168 -7.67 5.88 10.66
C ARG A 168 -7.87 5.43 9.21
N LYS A 169 -8.11 6.38 8.29
CA LYS A 169 -8.27 6.07 6.86
C LYS A 169 -6.93 5.68 6.22
N LEU A 170 -5.86 6.42 6.53
CA LEU A 170 -4.52 6.17 5.97
C LEU A 170 -3.90 4.88 6.44
N GLN A 171 -4.32 4.32 7.58
CA GLN A 171 -3.86 3.00 8.02
C GLN A 171 -4.15 1.90 6.99
N LEU A 172 -5.19 2.02 6.14
CA LEU A 172 -5.42 1.10 5.01
C LEU A 172 -4.36 1.19 3.90
N PHE A 173 -3.61 2.29 3.85
CA PHE A 173 -2.63 2.60 2.82
C PHE A 173 -1.20 2.64 3.37
N ALA A 174 -1.00 2.20 4.62
CA ALA A 174 0.31 2.15 5.27
C ALA A 174 1.30 1.27 4.50
N SER A 175 2.60 1.54 4.64
CA SER A 175 3.62 0.72 3.98
C SER A 175 3.70 -0.68 4.60
N GLU A 176 3.39 -0.78 5.88
CA GLU A 176 3.42 -1.96 6.73
C GLU A 176 2.12 -2.78 6.58
N ASP A 177 2.26 -4.04 6.22
CA ASP A 177 1.16 -4.99 6.02
C ASP A 177 0.35 -5.24 7.29
N ASP A 178 0.99 -5.38 8.44
CA ASP A 178 0.33 -5.57 9.74
C ASP A 178 -0.57 -4.39 10.11
N VAL A 179 -0.17 -3.16 9.75
CA VAL A 179 -0.97 -1.95 9.97
C VAL A 179 -2.20 -1.96 9.07
N ARG A 180 -2.04 -2.29 7.78
CA ARG A 180 -3.15 -2.41 6.83
C ARG A 180 -4.14 -3.50 7.24
N LEU A 181 -3.61 -4.64 7.66
CA LEU A 181 -4.42 -5.77 8.16
C LEU A 181 -5.25 -5.37 9.37
N ALA A 182 -4.62 -4.78 10.40
CA ALA A 182 -5.31 -4.35 11.60
C ALA A 182 -6.38 -3.29 11.30
N ALA A 183 -6.12 -2.37 10.37
CA ALA A 183 -7.07 -1.38 9.91
C ALA A 183 -8.29 -2.02 9.24
N ALA A 184 -8.06 -2.93 8.30
CA ALA A 184 -9.12 -3.65 7.60
C ALA A 184 -10.02 -4.42 8.60
N VAL A 185 -9.42 -5.19 9.51
CA VAL A 185 -10.16 -5.90 10.58
C VAL A 185 -11.03 -4.93 11.36
N LYS A 186 -10.46 -3.81 11.83
CA LYS A 186 -11.18 -2.81 12.63
C LYS A 186 -12.36 -2.20 11.86
N MET A 187 -12.18 -1.88 10.59
CA MET A 187 -13.25 -1.32 9.75
C MET A 187 -14.39 -2.33 9.56
N GLY A 188 -14.06 -3.59 9.28
CA GLY A 188 -15.06 -4.67 9.18
C GLY A 188 -15.82 -4.92 10.49
N SER A 189 -15.20 -4.67 11.65
CA SER A 189 -15.86 -4.82 12.95
C SER A 189 -16.82 -3.67 13.27
N VAL A 190 -16.44 -2.45 12.87
CA VAL A 190 -17.24 -1.25 13.11
C VAL A 190 -18.42 -1.14 12.12
N ARG A 191 -18.33 -1.76 10.93
CA ARG A 191 -19.42 -1.89 9.95
C ARG A 191 -20.06 -0.59 9.52
N LYS A 192 -19.25 0.44 9.30
CA LYS A 192 -19.72 1.73 8.78
C LYS A 192 -19.52 1.81 7.27
N THR A 193 -20.55 2.17 6.53
CA THR A 193 -20.49 2.30 5.06
C THR A 193 -19.58 3.43 4.58
N GLU A 194 -19.37 4.46 5.40
CA GLU A 194 -18.50 5.62 5.08
C GLU A 194 -17.03 5.26 4.76
N VAL A 195 -16.60 4.03 5.06
CA VAL A 195 -15.24 3.53 4.79
C VAL A 195 -15.16 2.62 3.57
N LEU A 196 -16.28 2.27 2.93
CA LEU A 196 -16.30 1.31 1.81
C LEU A 196 -15.44 1.79 0.63
N ALA A 197 -15.58 3.04 0.22
CA ALA A 197 -14.78 3.60 -0.88
C ALA A 197 -13.27 3.57 -0.59
N ASP A 198 -12.87 3.81 0.67
CA ASP A 198 -11.47 3.72 1.08
C ASP A 198 -10.97 2.27 1.05
N LEU A 199 -11.79 1.34 1.52
CA LEU A 199 -11.47 -0.09 1.55
C LEU A 199 -11.39 -0.70 0.15
N GLU A 200 -12.27 -0.31 -0.77
CA GLU A 200 -12.24 -0.73 -2.17
C GLU A 200 -10.98 -0.24 -2.88
N LEU A 201 -10.65 1.05 -2.73
CA LEU A 201 -9.42 1.59 -3.30
C LEU A 201 -8.16 0.95 -2.70
N ALA A 202 -8.17 0.63 -1.40
CA ALA A 202 -7.07 -0.10 -0.77
C ALA A 202 -6.96 -1.53 -1.33
N LEU A 203 -8.09 -2.21 -1.51
CA LEU A 203 -8.14 -3.57 -2.05
C LEU A 203 -7.63 -3.65 -3.50
N GLU A 204 -7.89 -2.61 -4.32
CA GLU A 204 -7.37 -2.51 -5.70
C GLU A 204 -5.83 -2.39 -5.74
N ARG A 205 -5.22 -1.81 -4.70
CA ARG A 205 -3.78 -1.56 -4.61
C ARG A 205 -3.03 -2.62 -3.81
N GLU A 206 -3.74 -3.42 -3.02
CA GLU A 206 -3.14 -4.38 -2.12
C GLU A 206 -2.46 -5.52 -2.90
N ALA A 207 -1.22 -5.84 -2.52
CA ALA A 207 -0.47 -6.93 -3.12
C ALA A 207 -0.43 -8.17 -2.22
N ASP A 208 -0.51 -7.98 -0.90
CA ASP A 208 -0.45 -9.10 0.04
C ASP A 208 -1.78 -9.88 0.06
N ALA A 209 -1.70 -11.19 -0.20
CA ALA A 209 -2.87 -12.04 -0.31
C ALA A 209 -3.67 -12.18 0.99
N LYS A 210 -2.98 -12.15 2.15
CA LYS A 210 -3.62 -12.21 3.47
C LYS A 210 -4.36 -10.91 3.76
N VAL A 211 -3.75 -9.76 3.47
CA VAL A 211 -4.39 -8.45 3.62
C VAL A 211 -5.58 -8.33 2.66
N GLN A 212 -5.43 -8.75 1.39
CA GLN A 212 -6.55 -8.79 0.43
C GLN A 212 -7.73 -9.63 0.95
N HIS A 213 -7.44 -10.82 1.50
CA HIS A 213 -8.46 -11.69 2.06
C HIS A 213 -9.24 -10.98 3.18
N VAL A 214 -8.54 -10.35 4.13
CA VAL A 214 -9.14 -9.63 5.26
C VAL A 214 -9.90 -8.38 4.80
N MET A 215 -9.41 -7.66 3.78
CA MET A 215 -10.12 -6.51 3.20
C MET A 215 -11.43 -6.94 2.51
N ARG A 216 -11.42 -8.05 1.75
CA ARG A 216 -12.64 -8.62 1.15
C ARG A 216 -13.63 -9.05 2.21
N GLU A 217 -13.18 -9.76 3.24
CA GLU A 217 -13.99 -10.13 4.40
C GLU A 217 -14.63 -8.89 5.02
N SER A 218 -13.83 -7.86 5.29
CA SER A 218 -14.27 -6.64 5.96
C SER A 218 -15.27 -5.85 5.12
N ARG A 219 -15.09 -5.80 3.79
CA ARG A 219 -16.06 -5.20 2.86
C ARG A 219 -17.41 -5.91 2.97
N SER A 220 -17.41 -7.25 2.93
CA SER A 220 -18.65 -8.03 3.04
C SER A 220 -19.29 -7.92 4.42
N LEU A 221 -18.52 -7.82 5.51
CA LEU A 221 -19.06 -7.56 6.85
C LEU A 221 -19.75 -6.19 6.94
N ILE A 222 -19.16 -5.15 6.34
CA ILE A 222 -19.77 -3.82 6.30
C ILE A 222 -21.07 -3.85 5.48
N GLN A 223 -21.04 -4.42 4.27
CA GLN A 223 -22.20 -4.50 3.38
C GLN A 223 -23.36 -5.31 4.00
N LEU A 224 -23.06 -6.46 4.61
CA LEU A 224 -24.08 -7.30 5.25
C LEU A 224 -24.70 -6.63 6.48
N GLY A 225 -23.88 -5.94 7.29
CA GLY A 225 -24.32 -5.31 8.53
C GLY A 225 -24.79 -3.86 8.42
N ALA A 226 -24.78 -3.27 7.22
CA ALA A 226 -25.22 -1.90 7.00
C ALA A 226 -26.73 -1.73 7.30
N PRO A 227 -27.23 -0.50 7.50
CA PRO A 227 -28.67 -0.17 7.48
C PRO A 227 -29.32 -0.39 6.10
N ALA A 228 -30.58 -0.83 6.06
CA ALA A 228 -31.28 -1.25 4.83
C ALA A 228 -31.38 -0.14 3.77
N ASP A 229 -31.36 1.12 4.19
CA ASP A 229 -31.38 2.32 3.35
C ASP A 229 -30.02 2.69 2.76
N GLU A 230 -28.92 2.14 3.29
CA GLU A 230 -27.55 2.43 2.80
C GLU A 230 -27.04 1.41 1.78
N VAL A 231 -27.55 0.16 1.82
CA VAL A 231 -27.07 -0.94 0.99
C VAL A 231 -28.25 -1.81 0.57
N SER A 232 -28.39 -2.05 -0.75
CA SER A 232 -29.47 -2.84 -1.34
C SER A 232 -29.43 -4.31 -0.92
N ASP A 233 -30.57 -4.99 -1.04
CA ASP A 233 -30.70 -6.39 -0.70
C ASP A 233 -29.81 -7.29 -1.58
N GLU A 234 -29.62 -6.95 -2.85
CA GLU A 234 -28.73 -7.70 -3.75
C GLU A 234 -27.28 -7.66 -3.26
N ILE A 235 -26.80 -6.49 -2.84
CA ILE A 235 -25.43 -6.33 -2.32
C ILE A 235 -25.27 -7.10 -1.01
N ARG A 236 -26.30 -7.13 -0.14
CA ARG A 236 -26.28 -7.91 1.10
C ARG A 236 -26.23 -9.41 0.84
N LEU A 237 -27.02 -9.89 -0.11
CA LEU A 237 -27.02 -11.30 -0.54
C LEU A 237 -25.64 -11.70 -1.06
N GLU A 238 -25.03 -10.86 -1.89
CA GLU A 238 -23.68 -11.09 -2.39
C GLU A 238 -22.65 -11.06 -1.25
N ALA A 239 -22.77 -10.13 -0.31
CA ALA A 239 -21.90 -10.06 0.85
C ALA A 239 -21.98 -11.31 1.74
N ALA A 240 -23.19 -11.84 1.98
CA ALA A 240 -23.37 -13.10 2.70
C ALA A 240 -22.68 -14.28 1.98
N ARG A 241 -22.90 -14.42 0.66
CA ARG A 241 -22.23 -15.45 -0.15
C ARG A 241 -20.72 -15.34 -0.09
N ASN A 242 -20.20 -14.12 -0.22
CA ASN A 242 -18.77 -13.85 -0.14
C ASN A 242 -18.18 -14.26 1.22
N LEU A 243 -18.88 -14.00 2.33
CA LEU A 243 -18.45 -14.47 3.66
C LEU A 243 -18.46 -16.00 3.77
N GLY A 244 -19.43 -16.66 3.14
CA GLY A 244 -19.49 -18.11 2.99
C GLY A 244 -18.28 -18.67 2.24
N ILE A 245 -17.98 -18.12 1.07
CA ILE A 245 -16.84 -18.50 0.22
C ILE A 245 -15.51 -18.28 0.96
N LEU A 246 -15.38 -17.17 1.68
CA LEU A 246 -14.19 -16.85 2.47
C LEU A 246 -14.10 -17.67 3.77
N CYS A 247 -15.12 -18.47 4.09
CA CYS A 247 -15.21 -19.24 5.34
C CYS A 247 -15.02 -18.36 6.60
N SER A 248 -15.52 -17.13 6.55
CA SER A 248 -15.29 -16.10 7.57
C SER A 248 -15.96 -16.43 8.90
N ALA A 249 -15.17 -16.68 9.95
CA ALA A 249 -15.70 -16.90 11.30
C ALA A 249 -16.49 -15.68 11.82
N ARG A 250 -16.02 -14.46 11.51
CA ARG A 250 -16.71 -13.20 11.88
C ARG A 250 -18.03 -13.05 11.13
N GLY A 251 -18.04 -13.43 9.84
CA GLY A 251 -19.22 -13.47 9.00
C GLY A 251 -20.25 -14.46 9.52
N GLY A 252 -19.81 -15.66 9.95
CA GLY A 252 -20.69 -16.66 10.56
C GLY A 252 -21.38 -16.14 11.83
N ALA A 253 -20.64 -15.44 12.70
CA ALA A 253 -21.22 -14.82 13.88
C ALA A 253 -22.29 -13.77 13.53
N LEU A 254 -22.04 -12.93 12.52
CA LEU A 254 -23.00 -11.92 12.06
C LEU A 254 -24.23 -12.55 11.39
N LEU A 255 -24.05 -13.55 10.52
CA LEU A 255 -25.14 -14.26 9.86
C LEU A 255 -26.07 -14.92 10.89
N LYS A 256 -25.48 -15.57 11.91
CA LYS A 256 -26.24 -16.16 13.02
C LYS A 256 -27.03 -15.12 13.80
N GLU A 257 -26.44 -13.96 14.08
CA GLU A 257 -27.14 -12.85 14.74
C GLU A 257 -28.34 -12.36 13.90
N LEU A 258 -28.16 -12.20 12.59
CA LEU A 258 -29.21 -11.74 11.68
C LEU A 258 -30.35 -12.75 11.54
N LEU A 259 -30.03 -14.04 11.41
CA LEU A 259 -31.02 -15.12 11.35
C LEU A 259 -31.84 -15.19 12.66
N GLN A 260 -31.18 -15.14 13.82
CA GLN A 260 -31.87 -15.11 15.11
C GLN A 260 -32.77 -13.89 15.31
N LYS A 261 -32.36 -12.73 14.78
CA LYS A 261 -33.21 -11.52 14.78
C LYS A 261 -34.43 -11.69 13.90
N ALA A 262 -34.29 -12.31 12.72
CA ALA A 262 -35.39 -12.57 11.81
C ALA A 262 -36.40 -13.57 12.39
N GLU A 263 -35.95 -14.62 13.07
CA GLU A 263 -36.83 -15.60 13.74
C GLU A 263 -37.70 -14.97 14.84
N LYS A 264 -37.16 -13.98 15.53
CA LYS A 264 -37.85 -13.27 16.63
C LYS A 264 -38.68 -12.07 16.15
N ALA A 265 -38.62 -11.75 14.86
CA ALA A 265 -39.28 -10.59 14.31
C ALA A 265 -40.80 -10.82 14.22
N GLU A 266 -41.59 -9.84 14.65
CA GLU A 266 -43.03 -9.87 14.42
C GLU A 266 -43.34 -9.67 12.92
N PRO A 267 -44.37 -10.34 12.38
CA PRO A 267 -44.77 -10.18 10.99
C PRO A 267 -45.05 -8.70 10.65
N GLY A 268 -44.42 -8.18 9.59
CA GLY A 268 -44.59 -6.79 9.14
C GLY A 268 -43.57 -5.78 9.70
N THR A 269 -42.58 -6.23 10.48
CA THR A 269 -41.46 -5.38 10.89
C THR A 269 -40.33 -5.35 9.84
N ALA A 270 -39.55 -4.26 9.82
CA ALA A 270 -38.44 -4.08 8.88
C ALA A 270 -37.28 -5.09 9.06
N SER A 271 -37.33 -5.97 10.06
CA SER A 271 -36.33 -7.02 10.26
C SER A 271 -36.74 -8.40 9.72
N VAL A 272 -37.88 -8.50 9.02
CA VAL A 272 -38.28 -9.73 8.35
C VAL A 272 -37.43 -9.90 7.08
N LEU A 273 -36.55 -10.91 7.09
CA LEU A 273 -35.81 -11.32 5.91
C LEU A 273 -36.74 -12.00 4.89
N SER A 274 -36.53 -11.73 3.61
CA SER A 274 -37.19 -12.48 2.53
C SER A 274 -36.77 -13.95 2.54
N ALA A 275 -37.58 -14.82 1.92
CA ALA A 275 -37.25 -16.24 1.79
C ALA A 275 -35.89 -16.49 1.13
N ILE A 276 -35.54 -15.68 0.12
CA ILE A 276 -34.25 -15.75 -0.58
C ILE A 276 -33.10 -15.36 0.35
N GLN A 277 -33.27 -14.32 1.17
CA GLN A 277 -32.26 -13.91 2.16
C GLN A 277 -32.04 -14.98 3.22
N LEU A 278 -33.10 -15.57 3.76
CA LEU A 278 -33.01 -16.65 4.72
C LEU A 278 -32.22 -17.84 4.15
N GLU A 279 -32.54 -18.26 2.94
CA GLU A 279 -31.86 -19.37 2.27
C GLU A 279 -30.37 -19.08 2.07
N VAL A 280 -30.02 -17.92 1.51
CA VAL A 280 -28.61 -17.57 1.23
C VAL A 280 -27.81 -17.41 2.52
N TYR A 281 -28.40 -16.82 3.56
CA TYR A 281 -27.71 -16.62 4.83
C TYR A 281 -27.46 -17.96 5.53
N GLN A 282 -28.44 -18.88 5.51
CA GLN A 282 -28.27 -20.22 6.06
C GLN A 282 -27.21 -21.01 5.30
N GLN A 283 -27.26 -21.05 3.96
CA GLN A 283 -26.25 -21.73 3.14
C GLN A 283 -24.83 -21.20 3.41
N SER A 284 -24.69 -19.88 3.54
CA SER A 284 -23.40 -19.24 3.81
C SER A 284 -22.90 -19.59 5.22
N LEU A 285 -23.78 -19.63 6.22
CA LEU A 285 -23.46 -20.04 7.58
C LEU A 285 -23.02 -21.51 7.63
N ASP A 286 -23.75 -22.42 6.98
CA ASP A 286 -23.44 -23.85 6.95
C ASP A 286 -22.06 -24.12 6.32
N ALA A 287 -21.72 -23.38 5.25
CA ALA A 287 -20.41 -23.45 4.61
C ALA A 287 -19.28 -23.04 5.56
N ILE A 288 -19.48 -21.94 6.31
CA ILE A 288 -18.53 -21.45 7.32
C ILE A 288 -18.38 -22.49 8.43
N GLU A 289 -19.47 -22.95 9.04
CA GLU A 289 -19.43 -23.90 10.16
C GLU A 289 -18.77 -25.23 9.74
N SER A 290 -19.07 -25.73 8.54
CA SER A 290 -18.45 -26.93 7.98
C SER A 290 -16.93 -26.78 7.81
N TYR A 291 -16.47 -25.60 7.40
CA TYR A 291 -15.03 -25.31 7.33
C TYR A 291 -14.40 -25.23 8.73
N GLN A 292 -15.00 -24.48 9.65
CA GLN A 292 -14.46 -24.29 11.00
C GLN A 292 -14.38 -25.60 11.79
N LEU A 293 -15.37 -26.49 11.62
CA LEU A 293 -15.31 -27.84 12.20
C LEU A 293 -14.12 -28.63 11.66
N ARG A 294 -13.90 -28.65 10.33
CA ARG A 294 -12.77 -29.37 9.73
C ARG A 294 -11.42 -28.86 10.24
N VAL A 295 -11.24 -27.54 10.34
CA VAL A 295 -9.98 -26.95 10.82
C VAL A 295 -9.73 -27.24 12.30
N ARG A 296 -10.78 -27.31 13.13
CA ARG A 296 -10.64 -27.61 14.57
C ARG A 296 -10.10 -29.01 14.86
N TRP A 297 -10.25 -29.95 13.93
CA TRP A 297 -9.79 -31.34 14.06
C TRP A 297 -8.42 -31.60 13.42
N LEU A 298 -7.79 -30.58 12.84
CA LEU A 298 -6.42 -30.61 12.31
C LEU A 298 -5.44 -30.01 13.33
#